data_AF-A0A1W0A6S5-F1
#
_entry.id   AF-A0A1W0A6S5-F1
#
_cell.length_a   1.000
_cell.length_b   1.000
_cell.length_c   1.000
_cell.angle_alpha   90.00
_cell.angle_beta   90.00
_cell.angle_gamma   90.00
#
_symmetry.space_group_name_H-M   'P 1'
#
loop_
_entity.id
_entity.type
_entity.pdbx_description
1 polymer ?
#
loop_
_entity_poly.entity_id
_entity_poly.type
_entity_poly.pdbx_seq_one_letter_code
_entity_poly.pdbx_strand_id
1 'polypeptide(L)'
;MDLDACLDILKARSKCDHEHEAVPCSVESVAHTLEHSLKVEEPSADDLAEMAIVQLYNAFLACQTKRVEIYAEFEKGFVELMWKEEFAVFSQEITKHFATVSARINRIEQCLREKMANDLANLIRKIQVQEKEKLLLTSALLLERMRLERTRQDNAEDVSVGIYDTSIKKMQASNTKIIETINDLLEEMRYAITELSE
;
A
#
# COMPACT_ATOMS: atom_id res chain seq x y z
N MET A 1 -16.63 6.15 -1.51
CA MET A 1 -15.81 6.53 -0.36
C MET A 1 -14.70 7.40 -0.93
N ASP A 2 -14.70 8.67 -0.59
CA ASP A 2 -13.78 9.67 -1.13
C ASP A 2 -12.47 9.61 -0.32
N LEU A 3 -11.36 9.34 -1.00
CA LEU A 3 -10.04 9.21 -0.36
C LEU A 3 -9.58 10.56 0.20
N ASP A 4 -9.95 11.66 -0.45
CA ASP A 4 -9.60 13.00 0.00
C ASP A 4 -10.34 13.36 1.29
N ALA A 5 -11.62 12.96 1.40
CA ALA A 5 -12.38 13.11 2.63
C ALA A 5 -11.79 12.30 3.80
N CYS A 6 -11.24 11.10 3.53
CA CYS A 6 -10.52 10.32 4.54
C CYS A 6 -9.20 11.00 4.95
N LEU A 7 -8.45 11.55 4.00
CA LEU A 7 -7.21 12.28 4.26
C LEU A 7 -7.44 13.56 5.07
N ASP A 8 -8.54 14.27 4.85
CA ASP A 8 -8.84 15.50 5.57
C ASP A 8 -9.27 15.26 7.03
N ILE A 9 -10.03 14.19 7.30
CA ILE A 9 -10.34 13.74 8.67
C ILE A 9 -9.05 13.37 9.43
N LEU A 10 -8.08 12.80 8.72
CA LEU A 10 -6.80 12.42 9.29
C LEU A 10 -5.89 13.63 9.56
N LYS A 11 -5.79 14.59 8.62
CA LYS A 11 -5.05 15.84 8.81
C LYS A 11 -5.53 16.64 10.02
N ALA A 12 -6.84 16.65 10.29
CA ALA A 12 -7.41 17.33 11.44
C ALA A 12 -6.92 16.77 12.80
N ARG A 13 -6.39 15.54 12.82
CA ARG A 13 -5.84 14.87 14.02
C ARG A 13 -4.32 15.02 14.18
N SER A 14 -3.64 15.70 13.26
CA SER A 14 -2.17 15.84 13.26
C SER A 14 -1.62 16.73 14.37
N LYS A 15 -2.46 17.48 15.10
CA LYS A 15 -2.01 18.27 16.24
C LYS A 15 -2.03 17.42 17.49
N CYS A 16 -0.85 17.18 18.05
CA CYS A 16 -0.70 16.63 19.39
C CYS A 16 -0.84 17.78 20.41
N ASP A 17 -1.77 17.66 21.36
CA ASP A 17 -2.10 18.71 22.34
C ASP A 17 -1.12 18.73 23.54
N HIS A 18 0.19 18.74 23.29
CA HIS A 18 1.21 18.87 24.35
C HIS A 18 2.38 19.78 23.96
N GLU A 19 3.03 20.39 24.95
CA GLU A 19 4.23 21.22 24.74
C GLU A 19 5.45 20.33 24.43
N HIS A 20 6.13 20.63 23.32
CA HIS A 20 7.34 19.89 22.91
C HIS A 20 8.58 20.49 23.58
N GLU A 21 9.16 19.79 24.56
CA GLU A 21 10.58 19.97 24.90
C GLU A 21 11.47 19.33 23.83
N ALA A 22 12.77 19.67 23.82
CA ALA A 22 13.75 19.43 22.74
C ALA A 22 14.05 17.94 22.36
N VAL A 23 13.20 16.98 22.76
CA VAL A 23 13.26 15.57 22.37
C VAL A 23 12.04 15.27 21.50
N PRO A 24 12.22 14.75 20.26
CA PRO A 24 11.11 14.42 19.40
C PRO A 24 10.20 13.37 20.07
N CYS A 25 8.90 13.65 20.08
CA CYS A 25 7.89 12.78 20.68
C CYS A 25 7.85 11.43 19.93
N SER A 26 7.41 10.35 20.59
CA SER A 26 7.31 9.01 19.96
C SER A 26 6.50 9.04 18.66
N VAL A 27 5.52 9.94 18.56
CA VAL A 27 4.71 10.23 17.38
C VAL A 27 5.55 10.78 16.21
N GLU A 28 6.41 11.77 16.46
CA GLU A 28 7.32 12.34 15.45
C GLU A 28 8.38 11.31 15.03
N SER A 29 8.84 10.48 15.97
CA SER A 29 9.79 9.40 15.68
C SER A 29 9.19 8.38 14.70
N VAL A 30 7.92 7.99 14.86
CA VAL A 30 7.26 7.04 13.95
C VAL A 30 7.15 7.60 12.53
N ALA A 31 6.74 8.86 12.40
CA ALA A 31 6.65 9.53 11.10
C ALA A 31 8.03 9.59 10.41
N HIS A 32 9.05 10.03 11.14
CA HIS A 32 10.41 10.11 10.61
C HIS A 32 10.99 8.73 10.25
N THR A 33 10.71 7.69 11.05
CA THR A 33 11.15 6.32 10.75
C THR A 33 10.52 5.78 9.47
N LEU A 34 9.21 5.96 9.27
CA LEU A 34 8.54 5.53 8.04
C LEU A 34 9.07 6.29 6.83
N GLU A 35 9.19 7.62 6.93
CA GLU A 35 9.67 8.45 5.84
C GLU A 35 11.09 8.05 5.42
N HIS A 36 11.97 7.78 6.39
CA HIS A 36 13.32 7.30 6.12
C HIS A 36 13.33 5.90 5.48
N SER A 37 12.55 4.96 6.00
CA SER A 37 12.48 3.57 5.50
C SER A 37 11.84 3.47 4.13
N LEU A 38 10.89 4.35 3.82
CA LEU A 38 10.09 4.31 2.60
C LEU A 38 10.41 5.43 1.62
N LYS A 39 11.58 6.08 1.73
CA LYS A 39 12.03 7.11 0.78
C LYS A 39 11.81 6.66 -0.67
N VAL A 40 11.12 7.50 -1.42
CA VAL A 40 10.92 7.35 -2.86
C VAL A 40 11.69 8.49 -3.52
N GLU A 41 12.79 8.17 -4.18
CA GLU A 41 13.34 9.11 -5.16
C GLU A 41 12.38 9.11 -6.37
N GLU A 42 11.65 10.20 -6.53
CA GLU A 42 10.73 10.40 -7.63
C GLU A 42 11.41 11.17 -8.75
N PRO A 43 11.58 10.57 -9.94
CA PRO A 43 11.80 11.36 -11.14
C PRO A 43 10.60 12.29 -11.33
N SER A 44 10.87 13.50 -11.82
CA SER A 44 9.81 14.47 -12.08
C SER A 44 8.83 13.96 -13.15
N ALA A 45 7.63 14.56 -13.20
CA ALA A 45 6.61 14.20 -14.18
C ALA A 45 7.07 14.40 -15.64
N ASP A 46 8.02 15.31 -15.85
CA ASP A 46 8.63 15.61 -17.15
C ASP A 46 9.66 14.53 -17.51
N ASP A 47 10.45 14.06 -16.53
CA ASP A 47 11.41 12.97 -16.74
C ASP A 47 10.72 11.68 -17.21
N LEU A 48 9.53 11.37 -16.68
CA LEU A 48 8.75 10.20 -17.10
C LEU A 48 8.21 10.32 -18.53
N ALA A 49 7.86 11.52 -18.98
CA ALA A 49 7.29 11.71 -20.32
C ALA A 49 8.34 11.47 -21.41
N GLU A 50 9.60 11.80 -21.13
CA GLU A 50 10.73 11.61 -22.06
C GLU A 50 11.23 10.17 -22.12
N MET A 51 10.96 9.36 -21.09
CA MET A 51 11.40 7.96 -21.03
C MET A 51 10.88 7.11 -22.20
N ALA A 52 11.72 6.20 -22.68
CA ALA A 52 11.32 5.12 -23.59
C ALA A 52 10.38 4.11 -22.88
N ILE A 53 9.64 3.32 -23.66
CA ILE A 53 8.69 2.31 -23.13
C ILE A 53 9.38 1.36 -22.14
N VAL A 54 10.58 0.87 -22.47
CA VAL A 54 11.36 -0.03 -21.60
C VAL A 54 11.76 0.65 -20.29
N GLN A 55 12.09 1.95 -20.33
CA GLN A 55 12.42 2.71 -19.12
C GLN A 55 11.19 2.93 -18.23
N LEU A 56 10.02 3.22 -18.84
CA LEU A 56 8.74 3.31 -18.13
C LEU A 56 8.37 1.97 -17.46
N TYR A 57 8.60 0.85 -18.14
CA TYR A 57 8.41 -0.48 -17.56
C TYR A 57 9.33 -0.72 -16.34
N ASN A 58 10.62 -0.40 -16.45
CA ASN A 58 11.55 -0.52 -15.33
C ASN A 58 11.15 0.38 -14.15
N ALA A 59 10.69 1.61 -14.43
CA ALA A 59 10.16 2.51 -13.41
C ALA A 59 8.91 1.93 -12.74
N PHE A 60 8.03 1.27 -13.50
CA PHE A 60 6.87 0.57 -12.96
C PHE A 60 7.26 -0.61 -12.05
N LEU A 61 8.22 -1.45 -12.47
CA LEU A 61 8.73 -2.54 -11.64
C LEU A 61 9.32 -2.02 -10.33
N ALA A 62 10.09 -0.92 -10.37
CA ALA A 62 10.61 -0.29 -9.16
C ALA A 62 9.49 0.15 -8.21
N CYS A 63 8.38 0.69 -8.75
CA CYS A 63 7.20 1.02 -7.95
C CYS A 63 6.53 -0.22 -7.35
N GLN A 64 6.48 -1.34 -8.07
CA GLN A 64 5.92 -2.59 -7.56
C GLN A 64 6.78 -3.20 -6.45
N THR A 65 8.10 -3.18 -6.59
CA THR A 65 9.03 -3.54 -5.49
C THR A 65 8.78 -2.65 -4.28
N LYS A 66 8.66 -1.33 -4.48
CA LYS A 66 8.40 -0.40 -3.38
C LYS A 66 7.07 -0.68 -2.71
N ARG A 67 6.03 -1.02 -3.47
CA ARG A 67 4.72 -1.37 -2.93
C ARG A 67 4.78 -2.61 -2.03
N VAL A 68 5.59 -3.61 -2.36
CA VAL A 68 5.84 -4.77 -1.49
C VAL A 68 6.45 -4.34 -0.16
N GLU A 69 7.43 -3.42 -0.17
CA GLU A 69 8.02 -2.86 1.05
C GLU A 69 7.00 -2.11 1.90
N ILE A 70 6.16 -1.27 1.26
CA ILE A 70 5.09 -0.53 1.96
C ILE A 70 4.11 -1.50 2.61
N TYR A 71 3.71 -2.59 1.95
CA TYR A 71 2.86 -3.63 2.56
C TYR A 71 3.52 -4.29 3.77
N ALA A 72 4.81 -4.61 3.68
CA ALA A 72 5.55 -5.23 4.79
C ALA A 72 5.60 -4.31 6.02
N GLU A 73 5.93 -3.02 5.81
CA GLU A 73 5.91 -2.02 6.88
C GLU A 73 4.49 -1.75 7.40
N PHE A 74 3.49 -1.78 6.53
CA PHE A 74 2.09 -1.64 6.94
C PHE A 74 1.68 -2.76 7.91
N GLU A 75 1.90 -4.02 7.54
CA GLU A 75 1.54 -5.17 8.37
C GLU A 75 2.32 -5.18 9.69
N LYS A 76 3.63 -4.93 9.63
CA LYS A 76 4.50 -4.87 10.81
C LYS A 76 4.07 -3.76 11.76
N GLY A 77 3.99 -2.52 11.27
CA GLY A 77 3.65 -1.38 12.10
C GLY A 77 2.21 -1.43 12.61
N PHE A 78 1.29 -2.07 11.88
CA PHE A 78 -0.05 -2.34 12.41
C PHE A 78 0.03 -3.20 13.67
N VAL A 79 0.71 -4.34 13.62
CA VAL A 79 0.85 -5.24 14.79
C VAL A 79 1.55 -4.55 15.95
N GLU A 80 2.60 -3.76 15.68
CA GLU A 80 3.40 -3.10 16.72
C GLU A 80 2.70 -1.90 17.38
N LEU A 81 1.81 -1.22 16.65
CA LEU A 81 1.26 0.07 17.06
C LEU A 81 -0.25 0.07 17.29
N MET A 82 -1.02 -0.91 16.83
CA MET A 82 -2.50 -0.93 16.87
C MET A 82 -3.17 -0.61 18.22
N TRP A 83 -2.45 -0.81 19.34
CA TRP A 83 -2.92 -0.52 20.70
C TRP A 83 -2.36 0.78 21.30
N LYS A 84 -1.53 1.50 20.54
CA LYS A 84 -0.79 2.68 20.99
C LYS A 84 -1.33 3.96 20.32
N GLU A 85 -1.05 5.09 20.93
CA GLU A 85 -1.52 6.41 20.46
C GLU A 85 -0.90 6.80 19.12
N GLU A 86 0.31 6.31 18.83
CA GLU A 86 1.03 6.55 17.58
C GLU A 86 0.39 5.88 16.36
N PHE A 87 -0.54 4.93 16.56
CA PHE A 87 -1.19 4.20 15.47
C PHE A 87 -1.89 5.12 14.47
N ALA A 88 -2.48 6.22 14.96
CA ALA A 88 -3.16 7.17 14.11
C ALA A 88 -2.19 7.86 13.14
N VAL A 89 -1.00 8.26 13.61
CA VAL A 89 0.02 8.90 12.79
C VAL A 89 0.68 7.88 11.86
N PHE A 90 1.00 6.69 12.35
CA PHE A 90 1.45 5.58 11.51
C PHE A 90 0.49 5.33 10.32
N SER A 91 -0.81 5.24 10.61
CA SER A 91 -1.84 5.00 9.58
C SER A 91 -1.89 6.12 8.55
N GLN A 92 -1.64 7.37 8.95
CA GLN A 92 -1.58 8.52 8.05
C GLN A 92 -0.38 8.43 7.12
N GLU A 93 0.81 8.24 7.70
CA GLU A 93 2.04 8.21 6.92
C GLU A 93 2.08 7.02 5.95
N ILE A 94 1.71 5.82 6.41
CA ILE A 94 1.67 4.64 5.52
C ILE A 94 0.66 4.81 4.38
N THR A 95 -0.47 5.48 4.64
CA THR A 95 -1.47 5.82 3.59
C THR A 95 -0.89 6.79 2.57
N LYS A 96 -0.11 7.79 2.99
CA LYS A 96 0.59 8.69 2.06
C LYS A 96 1.55 7.91 1.16
N HIS A 97 2.32 6.97 1.72
CA HIS A 97 3.22 6.14 0.90
C HIS A 97 2.46 5.31 -0.16
N PHE A 98 1.31 4.70 0.20
CA PHE A 98 0.46 4.03 -0.78
C PHE A 98 -0.09 4.97 -1.85
N ALA A 99 -0.48 6.19 -1.47
CA ALA A 99 -0.99 7.20 -2.39
C ALA A 99 0.10 7.66 -3.36
N THR A 100 1.30 7.97 -2.86
CA THR A 100 2.46 8.40 -3.64
C THR A 100 2.84 7.34 -4.68
N VAL A 101 3.04 6.08 -4.29
CA VAL A 101 3.41 5.03 -5.25
C VAL A 101 2.31 4.80 -6.29
N SER A 102 1.04 4.91 -5.90
CA SER A 102 -0.08 4.73 -6.83
C SER A 102 -0.20 5.90 -7.81
N ALA A 103 0.05 7.13 -7.36
CA ALA A 103 0.09 8.31 -8.23
C ALA A 103 1.20 8.18 -9.28
N ARG A 104 2.40 7.75 -8.87
CA ARG A 104 3.52 7.49 -9.79
C ARG A 104 3.17 6.43 -10.82
N ILE A 105 2.55 5.31 -10.42
CA ILE A 105 2.14 4.28 -11.37
C ILE A 105 1.05 4.79 -12.33
N ASN A 106 0.09 5.58 -11.85
CA ASN A 106 -0.91 6.21 -12.72
C ASN A 106 -0.25 7.13 -13.77
N ARG A 107 0.80 7.85 -13.39
CA ARG A 107 1.57 8.68 -14.33
C ARG A 107 2.29 7.82 -15.37
N ILE A 108 2.92 6.73 -14.96
CA ILE A 108 3.56 5.77 -15.89
C ILE A 108 2.52 5.18 -16.86
N GLU A 109 1.35 4.77 -16.36
CA GLU A 109 0.25 4.30 -17.19
C GLU A 109 -0.14 5.35 -18.24
N GLN A 110 -0.29 6.61 -17.84
CA GLN A 110 -0.61 7.71 -18.74
C GLN A 110 0.46 7.90 -19.82
N CYS A 111 1.75 7.93 -19.46
CA CYS A 111 2.84 8.08 -20.42
C CYS A 111 2.89 6.91 -21.43
N LEU A 112 2.57 5.68 -21.01
CA LEU A 112 2.47 4.54 -21.92
C LEU A 112 1.30 4.73 -22.92
N ARG A 113 0.14 5.25 -22.47
CA ARG A 113 -0.98 5.56 -23.37
C ARG A 113 -0.62 6.64 -24.38
N GLU A 114 0.06 7.71 -23.94
CA GLU A 114 0.52 8.80 -24.81
C GLU A 114 1.51 8.30 -25.88
N LYS A 115 2.30 7.26 -25.57
CA LYS A 115 3.20 6.58 -26.51
C LYS A 115 2.53 5.46 -27.31
N MET A 116 1.21 5.35 -27.28
CA MET A 116 0.40 4.33 -27.96
C MET A 116 0.68 2.88 -27.52
N ALA A 117 1.38 2.68 -26.40
CA ALA A 117 1.64 1.37 -25.79
C ALA A 117 0.44 0.91 -24.94
N ASN A 118 -0.73 0.82 -25.59
CA ASN A 118 -2.02 0.62 -24.92
C ASN A 118 -2.12 -0.71 -24.17
N ASP A 119 -1.51 -1.77 -24.69
CA ASP A 119 -1.57 -3.10 -24.05
C ASP A 119 -0.86 -3.09 -22.69
N LEU A 120 0.34 -2.50 -22.63
CA LEU A 120 1.08 -2.30 -21.39
C LEU A 120 0.32 -1.41 -20.40
N ALA A 121 -0.25 -0.31 -20.87
CA ALA A 121 -1.05 0.57 -20.02
C ALA A 121 -2.30 -0.15 -19.46
N ASN A 122 -2.93 -1.02 -20.25
CA ASN A 122 -4.07 -1.81 -19.81
C ASN A 122 -3.66 -2.88 -18.79
N LEU A 123 -2.49 -3.49 -18.93
CA LEU A 123 -1.93 -4.40 -17.93
C LEU A 123 -1.66 -3.68 -16.60
N ILE A 124 -1.02 -2.50 -16.64
CA ILE A 124 -0.85 -1.67 -15.43
C ILE A 124 -2.19 -1.36 -14.78
N ARG A 125 -3.21 -1.00 -15.56
CA ARG A 125 -4.55 -0.72 -15.01
C ARG A 125 -5.16 -1.94 -14.32
N LYS A 126 -5.06 -3.14 -14.91
CA LYS A 126 -5.51 -4.39 -14.29
C LYS A 126 -4.76 -4.65 -12.97
N ILE A 127 -3.45 -4.45 -12.95
CA ILE A 127 -2.63 -4.59 -11.74
C ILE A 127 -3.06 -3.58 -10.67
N GLN A 128 -3.30 -2.31 -11.01
CA GLN A 128 -3.79 -1.32 -10.04
C GLN A 128 -5.14 -1.70 -9.42
N VAL A 129 -6.04 -2.32 -10.19
CA VAL A 129 -7.33 -2.81 -9.66
C VAL A 129 -7.10 -3.92 -8.63
N GLN A 130 -6.25 -4.90 -8.96
CA GLN A 130 -5.91 -6.00 -8.04
C GLN A 130 -5.20 -5.46 -6.78
N GLU A 131 -4.28 -4.51 -6.92
CA GLU A 131 -3.55 -3.90 -5.80
C GLU A 131 -4.47 -3.09 -4.88
N LYS A 132 -5.48 -2.42 -5.43
CA LYS A 132 -6.51 -1.77 -4.63
C LYS A 132 -7.32 -2.81 -3.83
N GLU A 133 -7.71 -3.91 -4.46
CA GLU A 133 -8.45 -4.99 -3.78
C GLU A 133 -7.60 -5.63 -2.68
N LYS A 134 -6.31 -5.89 -2.96
CA LYS A 134 -5.31 -6.37 -2.01
C LYS A 134 -5.22 -5.45 -0.80
N LEU A 135 -5.09 -4.13 -1.00
CA LEU A 135 -4.98 -3.16 0.11
C LEU A 135 -6.21 -3.18 1.01
N LEU A 136 -7.41 -3.19 0.42
CA LEU A 136 -8.66 -3.25 1.16
C LEU A 136 -8.77 -4.55 1.96
N LEU A 137 -8.42 -5.67 1.35
CA LEU A 137 -8.49 -6.98 1.98
C LEU A 137 -7.44 -7.16 3.08
N THR A 138 -6.20 -6.70 2.87
CA THR A 138 -5.14 -6.67 3.89
C THR A 138 -5.56 -5.82 5.08
N SER A 139 -6.12 -4.63 4.85
CA SER A 139 -6.61 -3.76 5.93
C SER A 139 -7.72 -4.43 6.74
N ALA A 140 -8.69 -5.05 6.06
CA ALA A 140 -9.77 -5.77 6.72
C ALA A 140 -9.24 -6.99 7.50
N LEU A 141 -8.24 -7.71 6.96
CA LEU A 141 -7.60 -8.85 7.61
C LEU A 141 -6.91 -8.44 8.91
N LEU A 142 -6.19 -7.31 8.91
CA LEU A 142 -5.53 -6.78 10.08
C LEU A 142 -6.54 -6.37 11.18
N LEU A 143 -7.65 -5.74 10.78
CA LEU A 143 -8.74 -5.40 11.71
C LEU A 143 -9.42 -6.64 12.30
N GLU A 144 -9.64 -7.68 11.51
CA GLU A 144 -10.21 -8.96 11.99
C GLU A 144 -9.25 -9.67 12.94
N ARG A 145 -7.93 -9.66 12.65
CA ARG A 145 -6.91 -10.16 13.58
C ARG A 145 -6.92 -9.41 14.91
N MET A 146 -7.05 -8.08 14.87
CA MET A 146 -7.19 -7.26 16.06
C MET A 146 -8.43 -7.62 16.89
N ARG A 147 -9.58 -7.82 16.24
CA ARG A 147 -10.82 -8.23 16.93
C ARG A 147 -10.68 -9.60 17.58
N LEU A 148 -10.07 -10.55 16.88
CA LEU A 148 -9.78 -11.87 17.40
C LEU A 148 -8.86 -11.80 18.63
N GLU A 149 -7.78 -11.02 18.57
CA GLU A 149 -6.83 -10.88 19.66
C GLU A 149 -7.48 -10.27 20.91
N ARG A 150 -8.25 -9.19 20.74
CA ARG A 150 -9.01 -8.58 21.85
C ARG A 150 -10.00 -9.57 22.46
N THR A 151 -10.77 -10.26 21.62
CA THR A 151 -11.76 -11.24 22.07
C THR A 151 -11.10 -12.37 22.86
N ARG A 152 -9.95 -12.89 22.40
CA ARG A 152 -9.22 -13.94 23.11
C ARG A 152 -8.67 -13.47 24.45
N GLN A 153 -8.26 -12.20 24.57
CA GLN A 153 -7.82 -11.61 25.83
C GLN A 153 -8.98 -11.47 26.82
N ASP A 154 -10.16 -11.08 26.36
CA ASP A 154 -11.35 -10.91 27.19
C ASP A 154 -11.97 -12.26 27.60
N ASN A 155 -12.18 -13.16 26.63
CA ASN A 155 -12.72 -14.50 26.84
C ASN A 155 -12.29 -15.47 25.72
N ALA A 156 -11.33 -16.35 26.03
CA ALA A 156 -10.80 -17.31 25.07
C ALA A 156 -11.81 -18.36 24.58
N GLU A 157 -12.89 -18.63 25.33
CA GLU A 157 -13.93 -19.61 24.97
C GLU A 157 -15.13 -18.96 24.27
N ASP A 158 -15.05 -17.67 23.94
CA ASP A 158 -16.12 -16.98 23.22
C ASP A 158 -16.35 -17.60 21.84
N VAL A 159 -17.62 -17.89 21.51
CA VAL A 159 -18.02 -18.51 20.24
C VAL A 159 -17.54 -17.68 19.03
N SER A 160 -17.42 -16.36 19.19
CA SER A 160 -16.93 -15.45 18.14
C SER A 160 -15.46 -15.69 17.76
N VAL A 161 -14.64 -16.27 18.65
CA VAL A 161 -13.24 -16.63 18.34
C VAL A 161 -13.17 -17.54 17.11
N GLY A 162 -14.00 -18.59 17.07
CA GLY A 162 -14.06 -19.50 15.92
C GLY A 162 -14.61 -18.86 14.64
N ILE A 163 -15.49 -17.87 14.78
CA ILE A 163 -16.03 -17.08 13.66
C ILE A 163 -14.92 -16.23 13.05
N TYR A 164 -14.18 -15.49 13.87
CA TYR A 164 -13.05 -14.67 13.42
C TYR A 164 -11.94 -15.52 12.80
N ASP A 165 -11.56 -16.66 13.40
CA ASP A 165 -10.57 -17.58 12.83
C ASP A 165 -10.99 -18.06 11.43
N THR A 166 -12.26 -18.39 11.24
CA THR A 166 -12.80 -18.83 9.95
C THR A 166 -12.81 -17.68 8.93
N SER A 167 -13.21 -16.48 9.36
CA SER A 167 -13.20 -15.25 8.55
C SER A 167 -11.78 -14.94 8.05
N ILE A 168 -10.81 -14.90 8.96
CA ILE A 168 -9.40 -14.65 8.68
C ILE A 168 -8.86 -15.64 7.66
N LYS A 169 -9.11 -16.95 7.83
CA LYS A 169 -8.64 -17.97 6.87
C LYS A 169 -9.21 -17.75 5.47
N LYS A 170 -10.50 -17.42 5.35
CA LYS A 170 -11.13 -17.13 4.05
C LYS A 170 -10.51 -15.88 3.41
N MET A 171 -10.33 -14.81 4.19
CA MET A 171 -9.72 -13.57 3.71
C MET A 171 -8.26 -13.78 3.28
N GLN A 172 -7.48 -14.59 4.01
CA GLN A 172 -6.12 -14.96 3.61
C GLN A 172 -6.11 -15.69 2.27
N ALA A 173 -6.99 -16.67 2.09
CA ALA A 173 -7.09 -17.41 0.82
C ALA A 173 -7.46 -16.48 -0.35
N SER A 174 -8.38 -15.53 -0.15
CA SER A 174 -8.69 -14.52 -1.16
C SER A 174 -7.50 -13.60 -1.44
N ASN A 175 -6.75 -13.19 -0.42
CA ASN A 175 -5.57 -12.34 -0.58
C ASN A 175 -4.47 -13.05 -1.40
N THR A 176 -4.23 -14.34 -1.11
CA THR A 176 -3.30 -15.16 -1.90
C THR A 176 -3.68 -15.19 -3.38
N LYS A 177 -4.97 -15.37 -3.71
CA LYS A 177 -5.44 -15.36 -5.10
C LYS A 177 -5.22 -14.03 -5.81
N ILE A 178 -5.41 -12.92 -5.12
CA ILE A 178 -5.14 -11.59 -5.66
C ILE A 178 -3.64 -11.44 -5.97
N ILE A 179 -2.77 -11.90 -5.06
CA ILE A 179 -1.31 -11.88 -5.27
C ILE A 179 -0.90 -12.74 -6.46
N GLU A 180 -1.45 -13.95 -6.59
CA GLU A 180 -1.23 -14.83 -7.75
C GLU A 180 -1.65 -14.12 -9.05
N THR A 181 -2.84 -13.51 -9.06
CA THR A 181 -3.33 -12.75 -10.23
C THR A 181 -2.42 -11.58 -10.59
N ILE A 182 -1.88 -10.85 -9.59
CA ILE A 182 -0.91 -9.77 -9.85
C ILE A 182 0.37 -10.33 -10.49
N ASN A 183 0.88 -11.46 -9.98
CA ASN A 183 2.08 -12.09 -10.53
C ASN A 183 1.87 -12.56 -11.97
N ASP A 184 0.71 -13.14 -12.29
CA ASP A 184 0.37 -13.54 -13.65
C ASP A 184 0.33 -12.33 -14.61
N LEU A 185 -0.21 -11.19 -14.16
CA LEU A 185 -0.24 -9.96 -14.95
C LEU A 185 1.15 -9.34 -15.14
N LEU A 186 2.02 -9.42 -14.13
CA LEU A 186 3.41 -8.96 -14.23
C LEU A 186 4.21 -9.84 -15.21
N GLU A 187 3.94 -11.14 -15.21
CA GLU A 187 4.49 -12.10 -16.16
C GLU A 187 4.05 -11.80 -17.59
N GLU A 188 2.75 -11.58 -17.83
CA GLU A 188 2.18 -11.15 -19.11
C GLU A 188 2.83 -9.85 -19.61
N MET A 189 3.01 -8.87 -18.72
CA MET A 189 3.66 -7.60 -19.05
C MET A 189 5.14 -7.79 -19.45
N ARG A 190 5.86 -8.70 -18.79
CA ARG A 190 7.24 -9.00 -19.16
C ARG A 190 7.35 -9.58 -20.56
N TYR A 191 6.45 -10.52 -20.92
CA TYR A 191 6.41 -11.07 -22.28
C TYR A 191 6.16 -9.98 -23.32
N ALA A 192 5.18 -9.10 -23.08
CA ALA A 192 4.88 -8.00 -23.99
C ALA A 192 6.06 -7.03 -24.19
N ILE A 193 6.86 -6.77 -23.15
CA ILE A 193 8.06 -5.93 -23.27
C ILE A 193 9.17 -6.61 -24.07
N THR A 194 9.38 -7.92 -23.88
CA THR A 194 10.37 -8.68 -24.63
C THR A 194 10.04 -8.67 -26.12
N GLU A 195 8.78 -8.92 -26.49
CA GLU A 195 8.34 -8.88 -27.89
C GLU A 195 8.53 -7.51 -28.55
N LEU A 196 8.39 -6.42 -27.79
CA LEU A 196 8.63 -5.05 -28.29
C LEU A 196 10.12 -4.71 -28.45
N SER A 197 11.02 -5.52 -27.89
CA SER A 197 12.47 -5.30 -27.90
C SER A 197 13.21 -6.13 -28.95
N GLU A 198 12.49 -7.02 -29.66
CA GLU A 198 12.97 -7.82 -30.79
C GLU A 198 12.76 -7.11 -32.13
#